data_AF-A0A0E3WHF4-F1
#
_entry.id   AF-A0A0E3WHF4-F1
#
_cell.length_a   1.000
_cell.length_b   1.000
_cell.length_c   1.000
_cell.angle_alpha   90.00
_cell.angle_beta   90.00
_cell.angle_gamma   90.00
#
_symmetry.space_group_name_H-M   'P 1'
#
loop_
_entity.id
_entity.type
_entity.pdbx_description
1 polymer ?
#
loop_
_entity_poly.entity_id
_entity_poly.type
_entity_poly.pdbx_seq_one_letter_code
_entity_poly.pdbx_strand_id
1 'polypeptide(L)'
;MKAALLRYYTEEKDLRGYVEEGGWAHSAAHGADAIDELVQCPESGEPVQLEVLEAVRGMLQNGVYLFREEEDERMATIVDTMILRNLLARERIVEWIGSLAACGSQPRSNSQYINRINSKNFVRALYFRREREHFGKELHETLLAAELKMNKFAAETGDSVQ
;
A
#
# COMPACT_ATOMS: atom_id res chain seq x y z
N MET A 1 -20.31 -1.50 -11.62
CA MET A 1 -19.62 -0.59 -10.69
C MET A 1 -18.17 -1.03 -10.44
N LYS A 2 -17.93 -2.22 -9.85
CA LYS A 2 -16.57 -2.81 -9.62
C LYS A 2 -15.53 -2.51 -10.72
N ALA A 3 -15.77 -3.02 -11.94
CA ALA A 3 -14.78 -2.93 -13.03
C ALA A 3 -14.46 -1.48 -13.46
N ALA A 4 -15.42 -0.56 -13.34
CA ALA A 4 -15.19 0.84 -13.66
C ALA A 4 -14.32 1.52 -12.60
N LEU A 5 -14.56 1.20 -11.31
CA LEU A 5 -13.79 1.74 -10.20
C LEU A 5 -12.33 1.23 -10.21
N LEU A 6 -12.13 -0.09 -10.39
CA LEU A 6 -10.78 -0.66 -10.48
C LEU A 6 -10.00 -0.15 -11.69
N ARG A 7 -10.68 0.00 -12.83
CA ARG A 7 -10.09 0.61 -14.02
C ARG A 7 -9.70 2.07 -13.75
N TYR A 8 -10.59 2.87 -13.17
CA TYR A 8 -10.29 4.24 -12.76
C TYR A 8 -9.04 4.28 -11.88
N TYR A 9 -8.99 3.46 -10.83
CA TYR A 9 -7.88 3.49 -9.88
C TYR A 9 -6.54 3.04 -10.49
N THR A 10 -6.59 2.12 -11.46
CA THR A 10 -5.38 1.62 -12.14
C THR A 10 -4.90 2.56 -13.24
N GLU A 11 -5.82 3.28 -13.90
CA GLU A 11 -5.51 4.12 -15.07
C GLU A 11 -5.37 5.61 -14.74
N GLU A 12 -5.72 6.05 -13.52
CA GLU A 12 -5.56 7.44 -13.07
C GLU A 12 -4.09 7.88 -13.12
N LYS A 13 -3.84 9.05 -13.71
CA LYS A 13 -2.50 9.61 -13.95
C LYS A 13 -2.28 10.91 -13.22
N ASP A 14 -3.34 11.66 -12.93
CA ASP A 14 -3.27 12.88 -12.17
C ASP A 14 -3.45 12.57 -10.69
N LEU A 15 -2.33 12.34 -10.02
CA LEU A 15 -2.30 11.97 -8.59
C LEU A 15 -2.13 13.19 -7.67
N ARG A 16 -2.26 14.41 -8.19
CA ARG A 16 -2.05 15.62 -7.39
C ARG A 16 -3.12 15.74 -6.30
N GLY A 17 -2.70 16.08 -5.07
CA GLY A 17 -3.63 16.40 -3.98
C GLY A 17 -4.39 17.71 -4.21
N TYR A 18 -3.70 18.78 -4.61
CA TYR A 18 -4.28 20.10 -4.85
C TYR A 18 -3.85 20.68 -6.21
N VAL A 19 -4.80 21.32 -6.92
CA VAL A 19 -4.59 22.00 -8.20
C VAL A 19 -5.13 23.43 -8.07
N GLU A 20 -4.32 24.44 -8.39
CA GLU A 20 -4.69 25.86 -8.16
C GLU A 20 -6.03 26.27 -8.79
N GLU A 21 -6.31 25.81 -10.01
CA GLU A 21 -7.53 26.15 -10.75
C GLU A 21 -8.76 25.34 -10.30
N GLY A 22 -8.55 24.18 -9.66
CA GLY A 22 -9.60 23.18 -9.40
C GLY A 22 -9.81 22.83 -7.92
N GLY A 23 -8.96 23.34 -7.02
CA GLY A 23 -8.97 22.98 -5.61
C GLY A 23 -8.41 21.57 -5.36
N TRP A 24 -8.98 20.88 -4.37
CA TRP A 24 -8.56 19.53 -3.97
C TRP A 24 -8.97 18.50 -5.03
N ALA A 25 -7.99 17.84 -5.65
CA ALA A 25 -8.20 16.79 -6.64
C ALA A 25 -8.23 15.40 -5.99
N HIS A 26 -7.22 15.06 -5.18
CA HIS A 26 -7.20 13.86 -4.30
C HIS A 26 -7.67 12.55 -4.96
N SER A 27 -7.36 12.34 -6.23
CA SER A 27 -7.89 11.21 -7.02
C SER A 27 -7.51 9.85 -6.41
N ALA A 28 -6.25 9.67 -6.00
CA ALA A 28 -5.76 8.48 -5.31
C ALA A 28 -6.40 8.29 -3.93
N ALA A 29 -6.61 9.38 -3.19
CA ALA A 29 -7.18 9.35 -1.85
C ALA A 29 -8.68 9.01 -1.87
N HIS A 30 -9.46 9.65 -2.73
CA HIS A 30 -10.90 9.36 -2.89
C HIS A 30 -11.13 8.01 -3.56
N GLY A 31 -10.25 7.62 -4.49
CA GLY A 31 -10.27 6.28 -5.06
C GLY A 31 -10.03 5.20 -4.00
N ALA A 32 -9.15 5.45 -3.03
CA ALA A 32 -8.93 4.53 -1.92
C ALA A 32 -10.19 4.35 -1.06
N ASP A 33 -10.92 5.42 -0.73
CA ASP A 33 -12.19 5.32 0.02
C ASP A 33 -13.22 4.48 -0.73
N ALA A 34 -13.38 4.74 -2.03
CA ALA A 34 -14.34 4.00 -2.84
C ALA A 34 -13.96 2.51 -2.96
N ILE A 35 -12.67 2.21 -3.00
CA ILE A 35 -12.18 0.82 -3.00
C ILE A 35 -12.40 0.15 -1.64
N ASP A 36 -12.25 0.87 -0.53
CA ASP A 36 -12.56 0.33 0.80
C ASP A 36 -14.04 -0.06 0.93
N GLU A 37 -14.95 0.72 0.36
CA GLU A 37 -16.37 0.33 0.26
C GLU A 37 -16.57 -0.88 -0.69
N LEU A 38 -15.82 -0.94 -1.80
CA LEU A 38 -15.89 -2.05 -2.74
C LEU A 38 -15.49 -3.38 -2.11
N VAL A 39 -14.37 -3.46 -1.39
CA VAL A 39 -13.89 -4.72 -0.80
C VAL A 39 -14.87 -5.30 0.21
N GLN A 40 -15.72 -4.46 0.80
CA GLN A 40 -16.71 -4.80 1.80
C GLN A 40 -18.03 -5.34 1.22
N CYS A 41 -18.25 -5.20 -0.08
CA CYS A 41 -19.46 -5.67 -0.77
C CYS A 41 -19.54 -7.22 -0.77
N PRO A 42 -20.73 -7.82 -0.59
CA PRO A 42 -20.90 -9.28 -0.60
C PRO A 42 -20.41 -9.97 -1.89
N GLU A 43 -20.45 -9.26 -3.00
CA GLU A 43 -20.00 -9.74 -4.32
C GLU A 43 -18.47 -9.69 -4.49
N SER A 44 -17.75 -9.07 -3.55
CA SER A 44 -16.29 -8.93 -3.58
C SER A 44 -15.60 -10.16 -2.98
N GLY A 45 -15.69 -11.28 -3.71
CA GLY A 45 -14.94 -12.50 -3.38
C GLY A 45 -13.43 -12.37 -3.61
N GLU A 46 -12.68 -13.44 -3.30
CA GLU A 46 -11.21 -13.48 -3.39
C GLU A 46 -10.61 -12.89 -4.69
N PRO A 47 -11.12 -13.17 -5.91
CA PRO A 47 -10.59 -12.56 -7.12
C PRO A 47 -10.62 -11.02 -7.10
N VAL A 48 -11.67 -10.43 -6.52
CA VAL A 48 -11.79 -8.98 -6.38
C VAL A 48 -10.76 -8.43 -5.39
N GLN A 49 -10.56 -9.12 -4.27
CA GLN A 49 -9.57 -8.72 -3.26
C GLN A 49 -8.16 -8.71 -3.86
N LEU A 50 -7.81 -9.72 -4.66
CA LEU A 50 -6.53 -9.80 -5.35
C LEU A 50 -6.37 -8.69 -6.41
N GLU A 51 -7.41 -8.40 -7.20
CA GLU A 51 -7.39 -7.28 -8.14
C GLU A 51 -7.20 -5.93 -7.43
N VAL A 52 -7.84 -5.74 -6.27
CA VAL A 52 -7.67 -4.54 -5.44
C VAL A 52 -6.25 -4.42 -4.93
N LEU A 53 -5.66 -5.50 -4.41
CA LEU A 53 -4.28 -5.51 -3.92
C LEU A 53 -3.29 -5.13 -5.05
N GLU A 54 -3.49 -5.62 -6.27
CA GLU A 54 -2.67 -5.24 -7.41
C GLU A 54 -2.88 -3.79 -7.86
N ALA A 55 -4.12 -3.28 -7.81
CA ALA A 55 -4.40 -1.87 -8.07
C ALA A 55 -3.71 -0.94 -7.05
N VAL A 56 -3.77 -1.30 -5.75
CA VAL A 56 -3.06 -0.58 -4.68
C VAL A 56 -1.55 -0.64 -4.90
N ARG A 57 -0.99 -1.80 -5.24
CA ARG A 57 0.45 -1.93 -5.57
C ARG A 57 0.82 -1.01 -6.73
N GLY A 58 0.03 -0.98 -7.80
CA GLY A 58 0.24 -0.11 -8.95
C GLY A 58 0.25 1.36 -8.56
N MET A 59 -0.68 1.77 -7.69
CA MET A 59 -0.76 3.14 -7.17
C MET A 59 0.46 3.49 -6.30
N LEU A 60 0.85 2.62 -5.38
CA LEU A 60 2.07 2.79 -4.56
C LEU A 60 3.33 2.87 -5.44
N GLN A 61 3.36 2.12 -6.53
CA GLN A 61 4.50 1.99 -7.44
C GLN A 61 4.33 2.76 -8.76
N ASN A 62 3.60 3.88 -8.72
CA ASN A 62 3.27 4.71 -9.88
C ASN A 62 4.49 5.35 -10.60
N GLY A 63 5.63 5.47 -9.93
CA GLY A 63 6.89 5.94 -10.49
C GLY A 63 6.99 7.42 -10.81
N VAL A 64 5.94 8.21 -10.58
CA VAL A 64 5.83 9.61 -11.03
C VAL A 64 5.47 10.59 -9.91
N TYR A 65 4.65 10.17 -8.95
CA TYR A 65 4.09 11.01 -7.90
C TYR A 65 4.40 10.44 -6.52
N LEU A 66 5.06 11.28 -5.72
CA LEU A 66 5.25 11.08 -4.28
C LEU A 66 4.02 11.62 -3.56
N PHE A 67 3.37 10.77 -2.77
CA PHE A 67 2.20 11.13 -1.94
C PHE A 67 2.57 12.15 -0.88
N ARG A 68 1.71 13.15 -0.66
CA ARG A 68 1.95 14.25 0.30
C ARG A 68 0.70 14.57 1.13
N GLU A 69 -0.41 13.91 0.86
CA GLU A 69 -1.73 14.22 1.38
C GLU A 69 -2.39 12.96 1.97
N GLU A 70 -1.58 12.11 2.63
CA GLU A 70 -2.02 10.91 3.36
C GLU A 70 -2.68 9.84 2.46
N GLU A 71 -2.39 9.81 1.17
CA GLU A 71 -2.97 8.82 0.26
C GLU A 71 -2.58 7.39 0.65
N ASP A 72 -1.37 7.21 1.17
CA ASP A 72 -0.85 5.96 1.72
C ASP A 72 -1.59 5.52 2.98
N GLU A 73 -1.96 6.45 3.87
CA GLU A 73 -2.82 6.16 5.01
C GLU A 73 -4.18 5.67 4.54
N ARG A 74 -4.80 6.34 3.56
CA ARG A 74 -6.14 5.96 3.07
C ARG A 74 -6.11 4.61 2.34
N MET A 75 -5.06 4.33 1.57
CA MET A 75 -4.85 3.00 1.00
C MET A 75 -4.65 1.92 2.07
N ALA A 76 -3.98 2.24 3.18
CA ALA A 76 -3.80 1.28 4.27
C ALA A 76 -5.13 0.88 4.93
N THR A 77 -6.18 1.70 4.83
CA THR A 77 -7.55 1.34 5.28
C THR A 77 -8.08 0.12 4.54
N ILE A 78 -7.89 0.07 3.22
CA ILE A 78 -8.37 -1.04 2.40
C ILE A 78 -7.82 -2.38 2.93
N VAL A 79 -6.52 -2.43 3.19
CA VAL A 79 -5.85 -3.67 3.64
C VAL A 79 -6.16 -3.99 5.10
N ASP A 80 -6.26 -2.98 5.98
CA ASP A 80 -6.72 -3.17 7.36
C ASP A 80 -8.15 -3.73 7.39
N THR A 81 -9.05 -3.23 6.55
CA THR A 81 -10.42 -3.76 6.38
C THR A 81 -10.40 -5.22 5.94
N MET A 82 -9.57 -5.58 4.95
CA MET A 82 -9.42 -6.99 4.51
C MET A 82 -8.96 -7.89 5.66
N ILE A 83 -8.01 -7.44 6.47
CA ILE A 83 -7.49 -8.19 7.64
C ILE A 83 -8.58 -8.36 8.70
N LEU A 84 -9.22 -7.26 9.12
CA LEU A 84 -10.19 -7.27 10.23
C LEU A 84 -11.42 -8.10 9.92
N ARG A 85 -11.88 -8.03 8.67
CA ARG A 85 -13.08 -8.74 8.22
C ARG A 85 -12.77 -10.13 7.64
N ASN A 86 -11.51 -10.56 7.66
CA ASN A 86 -11.04 -11.83 7.08
C ASN A 86 -11.53 -12.02 5.62
N LEU A 87 -11.42 -10.97 4.80
CA LEU A 87 -11.91 -10.97 3.41
C LEU A 87 -10.98 -11.73 2.46
N LEU A 88 -9.73 -11.93 2.87
CA LEU A 88 -8.72 -12.65 2.12
C LEU A 88 -7.86 -13.47 3.09
N ALA A 89 -7.37 -14.63 2.62
CA ALA A 89 -6.45 -15.46 3.40
C ALA A 89 -5.21 -14.66 3.81
N ARG A 90 -4.77 -14.84 5.06
CA ARG A 90 -3.68 -14.05 5.65
C ARG A 90 -2.37 -14.23 4.90
N GLU A 91 -2.14 -15.45 4.42
CA GLU A 91 -0.97 -15.85 3.64
C GLU A 91 -0.88 -15.01 2.35
N ARG A 92 -2.01 -14.71 1.70
CA ARG A 92 -2.04 -13.86 0.51
C ARG A 92 -1.66 -12.40 0.81
N ILE A 93 -2.12 -11.88 1.95
CA ILE A 93 -1.79 -10.53 2.40
C ILE A 93 -0.29 -10.44 2.74
N VAL A 94 0.25 -11.47 3.39
CA VAL A 94 1.69 -11.62 3.69
C VAL A 94 2.52 -11.65 2.40
N GLU A 95 2.16 -12.50 1.44
CA GLU A 95 2.80 -12.58 0.12
C GLU A 95 2.77 -11.21 -0.60
N TRP A 96 1.63 -10.51 -0.53
CA TRP A 96 1.45 -9.21 -1.14
C TRP A 96 2.32 -8.12 -0.49
N ILE A 97 2.36 -8.02 0.84
CA ILE A 97 3.22 -7.06 1.55
C ILE A 97 4.70 -7.34 1.26
N GLY A 98 5.12 -8.62 1.30
CA GLY A 98 6.50 -9.00 0.99
C GLY A 98 6.93 -8.59 -0.42
N SER A 99 6.01 -8.63 -1.38
CA SER A 99 6.28 -8.21 -2.77
C SER A 99 6.35 -6.70 -2.96
N LEU A 100 5.77 -5.86 -2.07
CA LEU A 100 5.97 -4.40 -2.12
C LEU A 100 7.45 -4.03 -1.97
N ALA A 101 8.19 -4.77 -1.15
CA ALA A 101 9.60 -4.50 -0.88
C ALA A 101 10.53 -4.80 -2.07
N ALA A 102 10.03 -5.44 -3.14
CA ALA A 102 10.82 -5.70 -4.35
C ALA A 102 11.27 -4.40 -5.05
N CYS A 103 10.52 -3.30 -4.92
CA CYS A 103 10.92 -1.99 -5.47
C CYS A 103 12.21 -1.46 -4.84
N GLY A 104 12.55 -1.87 -3.61
CA GLY A 104 13.76 -1.46 -2.90
C GLY A 104 15.06 -1.95 -3.55
N SER A 105 15.00 -3.10 -4.25
CA SER A 105 16.14 -3.79 -4.85
C SER A 105 16.41 -3.40 -6.31
N GLN A 106 15.56 -2.58 -6.92
CA GLN A 106 15.72 -2.13 -8.30
C GLN A 106 16.87 -1.10 -8.43
N PRO A 107 17.48 -0.94 -9.62
CA PRO A 107 18.47 0.10 -9.88
C PRO A 107 17.97 1.48 -9.49
N ARG A 108 18.87 2.34 -9.00
CA ARG A 108 18.50 3.69 -8.56
C ARG A 108 18.00 4.52 -9.74
N SER A 109 16.76 5.00 -9.63
CA SER A 109 16.12 5.95 -10.53
C SER A 109 15.15 6.82 -9.75
N ASN A 110 14.63 7.90 -10.35
CA ASN A 110 13.59 8.72 -9.73
C ASN A 110 12.31 7.90 -9.45
N SER A 111 11.89 7.08 -10.42
CA SER A 111 10.72 6.20 -10.26
C SER A 111 10.91 5.18 -9.15
N GLN A 112 12.10 4.56 -9.06
CA GLN A 112 12.44 3.64 -7.97
C GLN A 112 12.39 4.34 -6.62
N TYR A 113 12.89 5.57 -6.54
CA TYR A 113 12.87 6.37 -5.32
C TYR A 113 11.43 6.66 -4.86
N ILE A 114 10.57 7.09 -5.78
CA ILE A 114 9.13 7.35 -5.52
C ILE A 114 8.43 6.07 -5.05
N ASN A 115 8.55 4.98 -5.82
CA ASN A 115 7.93 3.69 -5.51
C ASN A 115 8.33 3.18 -4.12
N ARG A 116 9.61 3.30 -3.79
CA ARG A 116 10.15 2.89 -2.48
C ARG A 116 9.57 3.74 -1.35
N ILE A 117 9.45 5.06 -1.51
CA ILE A 117 8.95 5.90 -0.43
C ILE A 117 7.46 5.67 -0.20
N ASN A 118 6.65 5.70 -1.26
CA ASN A 118 5.22 5.44 -1.16
C ASN A 118 4.95 4.07 -0.52
N SER A 119 5.60 3.01 -1.01
CA SER A 119 5.44 1.65 -0.47
C SER A 119 5.90 1.56 0.99
N LYS A 120 7.02 2.21 1.35
CA LYS A 120 7.52 2.22 2.73
C LYS A 120 6.59 2.95 3.68
N ASN A 121 6.07 4.11 3.28
CA ASN A 121 5.16 4.87 4.13
C ASN A 121 3.83 4.12 4.30
N PHE A 122 3.31 3.50 3.24
CA PHE A 122 2.17 2.58 3.34
C PHE A 122 2.41 1.42 4.32
N VAL A 123 3.57 0.75 4.26
CA VAL A 123 3.89 -0.35 5.19
C VAL A 123 3.95 0.16 6.64
N ARG A 124 4.48 1.37 6.86
CA ARG A 124 4.51 2.00 8.19
C ARG A 124 3.10 2.37 8.67
N ALA A 125 2.29 2.98 7.81
CA ALA A 125 0.90 3.29 8.10
C ALA A 125 0.14 2.02 8.52
N LEU A 126 0.26 0.94 7.73
CA LEU A 126 -0.36 -0.34 8.07
C LEU A 126 0.17 -0.91 9.38
N TYR A 127 1.48 -0.86 9.63
CA TYR A 127 2.08 -1.34 10.88
C TYR A 127 1.54 -0.62 12.12
N PHE A 128 1.35 0.71 12.05
CA PHE A 128 0.91 1.51 13.20
C PHE A 128 -0.61 1.50 13.43
N ARG A 129 -1.40 0.91 12.53
CA ARG A 129 -2.86 0.83 12.68
C ARG A 129 -3.33 -0.06 13.83
N ARG A 130 -2.55 -1.09 14.16
CA ARG A 130 -2.97 -2.11 15.14
C ARG A 130 -1.80 -2.58 15.98
N GLU A 131 -2.14 -3.10 17.15
CA GLU A 131 -1.19 -3.81 17.99
C GLU A 131 -0.84 -5.18 17.38
N ARG A 132 0.35 -5.70 17.73
CA ARG A 132 0.90 -6.97 17.24
C ARG A 132 -0.08 -8.14 17.35
N GLU A 133 -0.89 -8.19 18.40
CA GLU A 133 -1.86 -9.27 18.65
C GLU A 133 -2.94 -9.38 17.56
N HIS A 134 -3.28 -8.28 16.90
CA HIS A 134 -4.29 -8.25 15.83
C HIS A 134 -3.72 -8.74 14.49
N PHE A 135 -2.46 -8.41 14.18
CA PHE A 135 -1.81 -8.85 12.94
C PHE A 135 -1.38 -10.31 12.97
N GLY A 136 -1.23 -10.92 14.14
CA GLY A 136 -0.57 -12.22 14.26
C GLY A 136 0.92 -12.14 13.91
N LYS A 137 1.66 -13.17 14.30
CA LYS A 137 3.14 -13.16 14.25
C LYS A 137 3.68 -12.95 12.82
N GLU A 138 3.20 -13.71 11.86
CA GLU A 138 3.72 -13.73 10.48
C GLU A 138 3.54 -12.40 9.76
N LEU A 139 2.34 -11.80 9.83
CA LEU A 139 2.06 -10.51 9.21
C LEU A 139 2.88 -9.39 9.85
N HIS A 140 3.03 -9.40 11.18
CA HIS A 140 3.87 -8.44 11.88
C HIS A 140 5.35 -8.55 11.47
N GLU A 141 5.89 -9.77 11.39
CA GLU A 141 7.26 -10.02 10.93
C GLU A 141 7.46 -9.59 9.47
N THR A 142 6.45 -9.81 8.62
CA THR A 142 6.47 -9.42 7.21
C THR A 142 6.48 -7.90 7.03
N LEU A 143 5.68 -7.17 7.82
CA LEU A 143 5.68 -5.70 7.81
C LEU A 143 7.05 -5.15 8.21
N LEU A 144 7.66 -5.67 9.28
CA LEU A 144 8.99 -5.26 9.73
C LEU A 144 10.06 -5.56 8.67
N ALA A 145 10.04 -6.77 8.08
CA ALA A 145 10.98 -7.16 7.04
C ALA A 145 10.85 -6.30 5.77
N ALA A 146 9.62 -5.99 5.37
CA ALA A 146 9.34 -5.12 4.21
C ALA A 146 9.83 -3.69 4.47
N GLU A 147 9.59 -3.14 5.66
CA GLU A 147 10.08 -1.82 6.06
C GLU A 147 11.60 -1.76 6.00
N LEU A 148 12.29 -2.72 6.66
CA LEU A 148 13.75 -2.79 6.72
C LEU A 148 14.37 -2.83 5.32
N LYS A 149 13.82 -3.65 4.42
CA LYS A 149 14.30 -3.78 3.04
C LYS A 149 14.13 -2.48 2.22
N MET A 150 13.16 -1.65 2.55
CA MET A 150 12.94 -0.35 1.89
C MET A 150 13.61 0.83 2.62
N ASN A 151 14.00 0.64 3.87
CA ASN A 151 14.57 1.67 4.73
C ASN A 151 16.09 1.62 4.76
N LYS A 152 16.72 2.32 3.80
CA LYS A 152 18.18 2.47 3.69
C LYS A 152 18.86 3.17 4.88
N PHE A 153 18.08 3.67 5.84
CA PHE A 153 18.56 4.38 7.03
C PHE A 153 18.33 3.58 8.31
N ALA A 154 17.54 2.51 8.28
CA ALA A 154 17.53 1.56 9.37
C ALA A 154 18.91 0.92 9.40
N ALA A 155 19.61 1.03 10.53
CA ALA A 155 20.85 0.30 10.71
C ALA A 155 20.53 -1.19 10.54
N GLU A 156 21.30 -1.90 9.72
CA GLU A 156 21.52 -3.31 10.02
C GLU A 156 22.04 -3.30 11.45
N THR A 157 21.38 -3.99 12.37
CA THR A 157 21.96 -4.29 13.68
C THR A 157 23.21 -5.12 13.43
N GLY A 158 24.29 -4.44 13.10
CA GLY A 158 25.59 -5.01 12.87
C GLY A 158 26.14 -5.38 14.23
N ASP A 159 26.38 -6.68 14.40
CA ASP A 159 27.46 -7.17 15.23
C ASP A 159 28.74 -6.41 14.85
N SER A 160 29.05 -5.37 15.61
CA SER A 160 30.38 -4.79 15.67
C SER A 160 30.83 -4.82 17.13
N VAL A 161 31.16 -6.02 17.58
CA VAL A 161 32.16 -6.24 18.61
C VAL A 161 33.23 -7.14 17.99
N GLN A 162 34.32 -6.52 17.54
CA GLN A 162 35.65 -7.08 17.59
C GLN A 162 36.53 -6.08 18.34
#